data_AF-A0A7S3I2V0-F1
#
_entry.id   AF-A0A7S3I2V0-F1
#
_cell.length_a   1.000
_cell.length_b   1.000
_cell.length_c   1.000
_cell.angle_alpha   90.00
_cell.angle_beta   90.00
_cell.angle_gamma   90.00
#
_symmetry.space_group_name_H-M   'P 1'
#
loop_
_entity.id
_entity.type
_entity.pdbx_description
1 polymer ?
#
loop_
_entity_poly.entity_id
_entity_poly.type
_entity_poly.pdbx_seq_one_letter_code
_entity_poly.pdbx_strand_id
1 'polypeptide(L)'
;MNKAAGTNNGVAQQSYFTAANWDKPIGLARDGHLIMGPYKNASGALWTCADRDVCNGAFVSGQYVYVGADNFPYVTGCWGPGPTPEYKPGCTNNGCGSKASTAGALSFSLAGLSAVAAAATLALF
;
A
#
# COMPACT_ATOMS: atom_id res chain seq x y z
N MET A 1 32.86 -22.50 -6.61
CA MET A 1 33.86 -21.73 -7.36
C MET A 1 33.89 -20.33 -6.79
N ASN A 2 35.03 -19.94 -6.22
CA ASN A 2 35.25 -18.67 -5.54
C ASN A 2 35.15 -17.46 -6.48
N LYS A 3 34.63 -16.35 -5.96
CA LYS A 3 35.28 -15.05 -6.16
C LYS A 3 35.00 -14.12 -4.98
N ALA A 4 35.98 -13.97 -4.11
CA ALA A 4 36.14 -12.79 -3.28
C ALA A 4 37.05 -11.81 -4.02
N ALA A 5 36.64 -10.56 -4.20
CA ALA A 5 37.52 -9.44 -4.56
C ALA A 5 36.83 -8.09 -4.31
N GLY A 6 37.42 -7.25 -3.46
CA GLY A 6 37.25 -5.78 -3.51
C GLY A 6 36.82 -5.10 -2.23
N THR A 7 37.78 -4.77 -1.37
CA THR A 7 37.69 -3.69 -0.36
C THR A 7 37.61 -2.33 -1.06
N ASN A 8 36.63 -1.48 -0.71
CA ASN A 8 36.74 -0.03 -0.85
C ASN A 8 36.05 0.66 0.35
N ASN A 9 36.83 1.45 1.07
CA ASN A 9 36.41 2.26 2.21
C ASN A 9 35.72 3.53 1.69
N GLY A 10 34.46 3.35 1.32
CA GLY A 10 33.56 4.32 0.72
C GLY A 10 32.38 3.51 0.24
N VAL A 11 31.21 3.69 0.86
CA VAL A 11 29.98 2.93 0.54
C VAL A 11 29.53 3.23 -0.87
N ALA A 12 30.17 2.60 -1.85
CA ALA A 12 29.60 2.39 -3.16
C ALA A 12 28.31 1.61 -2.91
N GLN A 13 27.15 2.23 -3.17
CA GLN A 13 25.88 1.52 -3.17
C GLN A 13 25.99 0.40 -4.22
N GLN A 14 26.34 -0.80 -3.78
CA GLN A 14 26.21 -2.01 -4.57
C GLN A 14 24.72 -2.16 -4.81
N SER A 15 24.26 -1.85 -6.02
CA SER A 15 22.88 -2.11 -6.42
C SER A 15 22.69 -3.63 -6.48
N TYR A 16 22.18 -4.22 -5.40
CA TYR A 16 21.94 -5.67 -5.24
C TYR A 16 20.81 -6.22 -6.13
N PHE A 17 20.32 -5.44 -7.08
CA PHE A 17 18.95 -5.53 -7.57
C PHE A 17 18.92 -5.83 -9.07
N THR A 18 19.21 -7.08 -9.45
CA THR A 18 19.00 -7.61 -10.81
C THR A 18 17.95 -8.72 -10.76
N ALA A 19 17.13 -8.91 -11.82
CA ALA A 19 16.00 -9.88 -11.88
C ALA A 19 16.32 -11.26 -11.26
N ALA A 20 17.56 -11.71 -11.42
CA ALA A 20 18.07 -12.99 -10.90
C ALA A 20 18.23 -13.08 -9.38
N ASN A 21 18.31 -11.95 -8.66
CA ASN A 21 18.63 -11.86 -7.22
C ASN A 21 17.59 -11.04 -6.39
N TRP A 22 16.40 -10.76 -6.93
CA TRP A 22 15.38 -9.94 -6.24
C TRP A 22 14.49 -10.70 -5.23
N ASP A 23 14.74 -11.98 -5.01
CA ASP A 23 14.08 -12.76 -3.95
C ASP A 23 14.57 -12.39 -2.54
N LYS A 24 15.42 -11.36 -2.42
CA LYS A 24 15.99 -10.91 -1.14
C LYS A 24 15.18 -9.74 -0.55
N PRO A 25 15.13 -9.64 0.79
CA PRO A 25 14.59 -8.47 1.45
C PRO A 25 15.34 -7.21 1.02
N ILE A 26 14.59 -6.18 0.65
CA ILE A 26 15.09 -4.85 0.29
C ILE A 26 14.96 -3.86 1.45
N GLY A 27 14.24 -4.22 2.50
CA GLY A 27 14.06 -3.40 3.69
C GLY A 27 13.27 -4.10 4.79
N LEU A 28 13.07 -3.36 5.89
CA LEU A 28 12.25 -3.75 7.03
C LEU A 28 11.21 -2.66 7.25
N ALA A 29 9.94 -3.05 7.33
CA ALA A 29 8.84 -2.16 7.64
C ALA A 29 8.83 -1.74 9.12
N ARG A 30 8.11 -0.67 9.45
CA ARG A 30 8.03 -0.12 10.82
C ARG A 30 7.45 -1.13 11.82
N ASP A 31 6.57 -2.00 11.37
CA ASP A 31 5.94 -3.04 12.17
C ASP A 31 6.77 -4.33 12.25
N GLY A 32 7.96 -4.34 11.65
CA GLY A 32 8.91 -5.45 11.73
C GLY A 32 8.77 -6.50 10.63
N HIS A 33 7.85 -6.35 9.68
CA HIS A 33 7.76 -7.25 8.53
C HIS A 33 8.84 -6.94 7.48
N LEU A 34 9.33 -7.97 6.78
CA LEU A 34 10.27 -7.77 5.68
C LEU A 34 9.57 -7.08 4.50
N ILE A 35 10.33 -6.24 3.78
CA ILE A 35 9.93 -5.68 2.49
C ILE A 35 10.72 -6.42 1.43
N MET A 36 10.04 -7.08 0.51
CA MET A 36 10.60 -7.84 -0.60
C MET A 36 10.56 -7.02 -1.89
N GLY A 37 11.38 -7.40 -2.86
CA GLY A 37 11.37 -6.80 -4.20
C GLY A 37 10.06 -7.03 -4.98
N PRO A 38 9.92 -6.40 -6.16
CA PRO A 38 8.72 -6.51 -6.98
C PRO A 38 8.56 -7.85 -7.72
N TYR A 39 9.59 -8.69 -7.71
CA TYR A 39 9.59 -9.98 -8.38
C TYR A 39 9.38 -11.11 -7.36
N LYS A 40 8.43 -11.99 -7.65
CA LYS A 40 8.14 -13.19 -6.85
C LYS A 40 9.25 -14.23 -6.87
N ASN A 41 10.01 -14.27 -7.96
CA ASN A 41 10.98 -15.32 -8.25
C ASN A 41 12.02 -14.84 -9.28
N ALA A 42 13.04 -15.67 -9.49
CA ALA A 42 14.11 -15.41 -10.45
C ALA A 42 13.64 -15.39 -11.92
N SER A 43 12.42 -15.85 -12.24
CA SER A 43 11.87 -15.75 -13.59
C SER A 43 11.31 -14.37 -13.91
N GLY A 44 11.33 -13.44 -12.95
CA GLY A 44 10.87 -12.06 -13.15
C GLY A 44 9.35 -11.88 -13.09
N ALA A 45 8.62 -12.83 -12.50
CA ALA A 45 7.17 -12.69 -12.33
C ALA A 45 6.86 -11.59 -11.29
N LEU A 46 6.06 -10.59 -11.66
CA LEU A 46 5.67 -9.50 -10.76
C LEU A 46 4.57 -9.91 -9.79
N TRP A 47 4.53 -9.24 -8.62
CA TRP A 47 3.36 -9.28 -7.72
C TRP A 47 2.17 -8.54 -8.35
N THR A 48 1.06 -9.24 -8.54
CA THR A 48 -0.20 -8.69 -9.07
C THR A 48 -1.17 -8.38 -7.93
N CYS A 49 -2.25 -7.65 -8.22
CA CYS A 49 -3.28 -7.34 -7.23
C CYS A 49 -3.95 -8.57 -6.58
N ALA A 50 -3.93 -9.73 -7.24
CA ALA A 50 -4.51 -10.95 -6.69
C ALA A 50 -3.59 -11.65 -5.67
N ASP A 51 -2.30 -11.31 -5.66
CA ASP A 51 -1.30 -11.96 -4.83
C ASP A 51 -1.10 -11.29 -3.47
N ARG A 52 -1.73 -10.13 -3.28
CA ARG A 52 -1.47 -9.23 -2.15
C ARG A 52 -2.76 -8.68 -1.57
N ASP A 53 -2.68 -8.31 -0.30
CA ASP A 53 -3.74 -7.59 0.39
C ASP A 53 -3.72 -6.08 0.11
N VAL A 54 -4.68 -5.37 0.70
CA VAL A 54 -4.80 -3.90 0.59
C VAL A 54 -3.60 -3.13 1.16
N CYS A 55 -2.81 -3.75 2.06
CA CYS A 55 -1.59 -3.17 2.61
C CYS A 55 -0.37 -3.39 1.72
N ASN A 56 -0.55 -4.05 0.57
CA ASN A 56 0.51 -4.49 -0.34
C ASN A 56 1.43 -5.55 0.28
N GLY A 57 0.87 -6.42 1.13
CA GLY A 57 1.56 -7.57 1.69
C GLY A 57 1.05 -8.91 1.15
N ALA A 58 1.90 -9.92 1.25
CA ALA A 58 1.67 -11.29 0.80
C ALA A 58 2.27 -12.28 1.80
N PHE A 59 1.82 -13.54 1.75
CA PHE A 59 2.42 -14.61 2.53
C PHE A 59 3.45 -15.37 1.70
N VAL A 60 4.71 -15.35 2.15
CA VAL A 60 5.81 -16.11 1.56
C VAL A 60 6.32 -17.09 2.60
N SER A 61 6.23 -18.39 2.31
CA SER A 61 6.62 -19.46 3.25
C SER A 61 5.98 -19.32 4.63
N GLY A 62 4.72 -18.89 4.68
CA GLY A 62 3.95 -18.69 5.91
C GLY A 62 4.27 -17.40 6.69
N GLN A 63 5.22 -16.59 6.22
CA GLN A 63 5.55 -15.29 6.81
C GLN A 63 4.86 -14.17 6.03
N TYR A 64 4.31 -13.19 6.75
CA TYR A 64 3.76 -11.99 6.14
C TYR A 64 4.90 -11.04 5.77
N VAL A 65 4.90 -10.57 4.52
CA VAL A 65 5.90 -9.65 3.99
C VAL A 65 5.22 -8.58 3.15
N TYR A 66 5.79 -7.38 3.10
CA TYR A 66 5.46 -6.38 2.09
C TYR A 66 6.22 -6.66 0.81
N VAL A 67 5.65 -6.27 -0.32
CA VAL A 67 6.27 -6.54 -1.63
C VAL A 67 6.35 -5.28 -2.47
N GLY A 68 7.37 -5.15 -3.30
CA GLY A 68 7.35 -4.16 -4.38
C GLY A 68 6.23 -4.47 -5.38
N ALA A 69 5.68 -3.45 -6.01
CA ALA A 69 4.64 -3.61 -7.02
C ALA A 69 4.74 -2.54 -8.12
N ASP A 70 4.25 -2.87 -9.31
CA ASP A 70 4.12 -1.94 -10.42
C ASP A 70 2.80 -1.13 -10.38
N ASN A 71 1.94 -1.43 -9.41
CA ASN A 71 0.68 -0.75 -9.17
C ASN A 71 0.53 -0.45 -7.67
N PHE A 72 -0.34 0.51 -7.36
CA PHE A 72 -0.50 1.05 -6.01
C PHE A 72 -1.24 0.07 -5.08
N PRO A 73 -0.81 -0.03 -3.80
CA PRO A 73 0.37 0.63 -3.21
C PRO A 73 1.68 0.03 -3.72
N TYR A 74 2.71 0.85 -3.97
CA TYR A 74 3.95 0.38 -4.63
C TYR A 74 4.91 -0.39 -3.70
N VAL A 75 4.81 -0.19 -2.37
CA VAL A 75 5.66 -0.87 -1.36
C VAL A 75 4.88 -1.25 -0.11
N THR A 76 4.55 -0.30 0.78
CA THR A 76 3.72 -0.57 1.96
C THR A 76 2.60 0.45 2.00
N GLY A 77 1.35 -0.02 2.00
CA GLY A 77 0.16 0.84 2.06
C GLY A 77 -0.40 1.02 3.48
N CYS A 78 -0.29 -0.02 4.31
CA CYS A 78 -0.72 -0.01 5.72
C CYS A 78 0.02 -1.11 6.52
N TRP A 79 -0.17 -1.13 7.84
CA TRP A 79 0.35 -2.18 8.71
C TRP A 79 -0.62 -3.37 8.74
N GLY A 80 -0.22 -4.49 8.15
CA GLY A 80 -1.08 -5.64 7.86
C GLY A 80 -0.94 -6.77 8.87
N PRO A 81 -1.52 -7.96 8.58
CA PRO A 81 -2.21 -8.34 7.34
C PRO A 81 -3.54 -7.62 7.13
N GLY A 82 -3.83 -7.29 5.87
CA GLY A 82 -5.10 -6.67 5.45
C GLY A 82 -6.02 -7.64 4.69
N PRO A 83 -7.28 -7.24 4.43
CA PRO A 83 -8.16 -7.96 3.51
C PRO A 83 -7.73 -7.77 2.05
N THR A 84 -8.31 -8.57 1.16
CA THR A 84 -8.17 -8.41 -0.29
C THR A 84 -8.61 -7.00 -0.74
N PRO A 85 -7.90 -6.33 -1.67
CA PRO A 85 -8.26 -5.00 -2.13
C PRO A 85 -9.60 -5.01 -2.90
N GLU A 86 -10.64 -4.40 -2.32
CA GLU A 86 -11.96 -4.32 -2.96
C GLU A 86 -12.20 -2.97 -3.64
N TYR A 87 -11.76 -1.88 -3.00
CA TYR A 87 -11.97 -0.51 -3.46
C TYR A 87 -10.72 0.05 -4.16
N LYS A 88 -10.93 0.60 -5.36
CA LYS A 88 -9.90 1.26 -6.14
C LYS A 88 -9.57 2.62 -5.52
N PRO A 89 -8.31 2.90 -5.17
CA PRO A 89 -7.89 4.19 -4.63
C PRO A 89 -8.18 5.33 -5.61
N GLY A 90 -8.73 6.45 -5.12
CA GLY A 90 -9.15 7.58 -5.95
C GLY A 90 -8.01 8.45 -6.47
N CYS A 91 -6.83 8.43 -5.83
CA CYS A 91 -5.71 9.30 -6.16
C CYS A 91 -4.71 8.67 -7.16
N THR A 92 -5.00 7.49 -7.69
CA THR A 92 -4.14 6.80 -8.66
C THR A 92 -4.99 6.06 -9.70
N ASN A 93 -4.54 6.10 -10.95
CA ASN A 93 -5.18 5.37 -12.04
C ASN A 93 -4.75 3.90 -12.08
N ASN A 94 -3.67 3.55 -11.37
CA ASN A 94 -3.04 2.23 -11.38
C ASN A 94 -3.00 1.65 -9.96
N GLY A 95 -4.16 1.39 -9.37
CA GLY A 95 -4.30 0.77 -8.05
C GLY A 95 -5.20 -0.45 -8.08
N CYS A 96 -5.05 -1.32 -7.09
CA CYS A 96 -5.87 -2.53 -6.93
C CYS A 96 -7.30 -2.22 -6.47
N GLY A 97 -8.21 -3.16 -6.73
CA GLY A 97 -9.65 -3.04 -6.42
C GLY A 97 -10.51 -2.78 -7.66
N SER A 98 -11.77 -3.18 -7.58
CA SER A 98 -12.73 -3.08 -8.70
C SER A 98 -13.89 -2.13 -8.40
N LYS A 99 -14.12 -1.81 -7.11
CA LYS A 99 -15.18 -0.89 -6.70
C LYS A 99 -14.64 0.53 -6.65
N ALA A 100 -15.40 1.50 -7.14
CA ALA A 100 -15.02 2.89 -6.99
C ALA A 100 -15.03 3.27 -5.50
N SER A 101 -13.97 3.93 -5.02
CA SER A 101 -14.00 4.59 -3.71
C SER A 101 -14.96 5.77 -3.79
N THR A 102 -16.19 5.60 -3.32
CA THR A 102 -17.08 6.74 -3.11
C THR A 102 -16.53 7.51 -1.91
N ALA A 103 -15.98 8.71 -2.16
CA ALA A 103 -15.77 9.67 -1.08
C ALA A 103 -17.14 9.84 -0.40
N GLY A 104 -17.23 9.44 0.87
CA GLY A 104 -18.47 9.54 1.63
C GLY A 104 -18.93 10.99 1.64
N ALA A 105 -19.88 11.34 0.79
CA ALA A 105 -20.58 12.60 0.87
C ALA A 105 -21.40 12.55 2.16
N LEU A 106 -20.86 13.11 3.24
CA LEU A 106 -21.64 13.40 4.44
C LEU A 106 -22.76 14.35 4.01
N SER A 107 -23.93 13.79 3.75
CA SER A 107 -25.14 14.55 3.47
C SER A 107 -25.61 15.17 4.79
N PHE A 108 -25.05 16.32 5.14
CA PHE A 108 -25.65 17.17 6.17
C PHE A 108 -26.97 17.69 5.60
N SER A 109 -28.09 17.15 6.08
CA SER A 109 -29.41 17.63 5.68
C SER A 109 -29.59 19.07 6.16
N LEU A 110 -29.73 20.02 5.21
CA LEU A 110 -30.03 21.43 5.50
C LEU A 110 -31.43 21.63 6.14
N ALA A 111 -32.25 20.59 6.24
CA ALA A 111 -33.59 20.67 6.85
C ALA A 111 -33.56 21.00 8.35
N GLY A 112 -32.41 20.86 9.02
CA GLY A 112 -32.26 21.20 10.45
C GLY A 112 -32.06 22.69 10.74
N LEU A 113 -31.73 23.53 9.75
CA LEU A 113 -31.39 24.95 10.00
C LEU A 113 -32.62 25.87 10.08
N SER A 114 -33.77 25.46 9.56
CA SER A 114 -35.00 26.27 9.60
C SER A 114 -35.70 26.26 10.97
N ALA A 115 -35.41 25.28 11.83
CA ALA A 115 -36.03 25.18 13.15
C ALA A 115 -35.48 26.19 14.19
N VAL A 116 -34.27 26.73 13.98
CA VAL A 116 -33.67 27.70 14.91
C VAL A 116 -34.13 29.14 14.61
N ALA A 117 -34.49 29.44 13.35
CA ALA A 117 -34.98 30.76 12.96
C ALA A 117 -36.42 31.03 13.45
N ALA A 118 -37.26 30.00 13.61
CA ALA A 118 -38.64 30.15 14.04
C ALA A 118 -38.80 30.36 15.56
N ALA A 119 -37.82 29.98 16.38
CA ALA A 119 -37.87 30.18 17.83
C ALA A 119 -37.46 31.61 18.26
N ALA A 120 -36.76 32.36 17.40
CA ALA A 120 -36.30 33.72 17.71
C ALA A 120 -37.36 34.81 17.44
N THR A 121 -38.40 34.53 16.65
CA THR A 121 -39.48 35.49 16.35
C THR A 121 -40.66 35.42 17.32
N LEU A 122 -40.76 34.38 18.15
CA LEU A 122 -41.84 34.26 19.14
C LEU A 122 -41.51 34.89 20.51
N ALA A 123 -40.30 35.44 20.69
CA ALA A 123 -39.87 36.12 21.92
C ALA A 123 -39.97 37.66 21.84
N LEU A 124 -40.66 38.20 20.82
CA LEU A 124 -40.85 39.64 20.60
C LEU A 124 -42.34 40.08 20.57
N PHE A 125 -43.23 39.29 21.16
CA PHE A 125 -44.57 39.73 21.55
C PHE A 125 -44.73 39.64 23.06
#